data_AF-A0A8J7JEJ9-F1
#
_entry.id   AF-A0A8J7JEJ9-F1
#
_cell.length_a   1.000
_cell.length_b   1.000
_cell.length_c   1.000
_cell.angle_alpha   90.00
_cell.angle_beta   90.00
_cell.angle_gamma   90.00
#
_symmetry.space_group_name_H-M   'P 1'
#
loop_
_entity.id
_entity.type
_entity.pdbx_description
1 polymer ?
#
loop_
_entity_poly.entity_id
_entity_poly.type
_entity_poly.pdbx_seq_one_letter_code
_entity_poly.pdbx_strand_id
1 'polypeptide(L)'
;MFKEFKEFAVKGNVIDLAVGIIIGAAFGRIVQSLVNDIIMPPIGKMLHNVDFANLFVSLSDQSFATIAEAKKAGVPTINYGLFLNTCLEFLIVAFAVFLLVRQINRMKKEPPPPEPNQKDCPFCLSQIPVKAVKCGHCTADLVAERSALD
;
A
#
# COMPACT_ATOMS: atom_id res chain seq x y z
N MET A 1 31.72 4.80 -5.18
CA MET A 1 30.65 3.79 -5.00
C MET A 1 30.05 3.74 -3.60
N PHE A 2 30.75 3.30 -2.53
CA PHE A 2 30.11 3.12 -1.21
C PHE A 2 29.67 4.44 -0.54
N LYS A 3 30.43 5.53 -0.75
CA LYS A 3 30.05 6.89 -0.30
C LYS A 3 28.86 7.45 -1.09
N GLU A 4 28.86 7.31 -2.42
CA GLU A 4 27.77 7.75 -3.31
C GLU A 4 26.48 6.94 -3.07
N PHE A 5 26.59 5.64 -2.80
CA PHE A 5 25.44 4.80 -2.43
C PHE A 5 24.87 5.19 -1.08
N LYS A 6 25.71 5.56 -0.10
CA LYS A 6 25.26 6.10 1.18
C LYS A 6 24.57 7.45 1.00
N GLU A 7 25.12 8.37 0.20
CA GLU A 7 24.46 9.66 -0.10
C GLU A 7 23.13 9.49 -0.86
N PHE A 8 23.04 8.50 -1.75
CA PHE A 8 21.79 8.16 -2.44
C PHE A 8 20.74 7.54 -1.49
N ALA A 9 21.17 6.61 -0.62
CA ALA A 9 20.31 5.94 0.35
C ALA A 9 19.80 6.87 1.46
N VAL A 10 20.55 7.92 1.81
CA VAL A 10 20.18 8.89 2.87
C VAL A 10 19.15 9.93 2.39
N LYS A 11 18.70 9.88 1.12
CA LYS A 11 17.49 10.61 0.71
C LYS A 11 16.29 10.05 1.47
N GLY A 12 15.87 10.72 2.55
CA GLY A 12 14.87 10.23 3.51
C GLY A 12 13.59 9.65 2.90
N ASN A 13 13.11 10.21 1.79
CA ASN A 13 11.94 9.70 1.05
C ASN A 13 12.11 8.25 0.55
N VAL A 14 13.33 7.81 0.22
CA VAL A 14 13.61 6.45 -0.28
C VAL A 14 13.58 5.42 0.86
N ILE A 15 14.06 5.79 2.05
CA ILE A 15 14.05 4.91 3.22
C ILE A 15 12.61 4.66 3.67
N ASP A 16 11.80 5.72 3.80
CA ASP A 16 10.40 5.61 4.21
C ASP A 16 9.57 4.79 3.20
N LEU A 17 9.82 5.01 1.90
CA LEU A 17 9.21 4.21 0.84
C LEU A 17 9.62 2.73 0.93
N ALA A 18 10.91 2.44 1.13
CA ALA A 18 11.43 1.08 1.22
C ALA A 18 10.84 0.33 2.43
N VAL A 19 10.77 1.00 3.59
CA VAL A 19 10.14 0.45 4.79
C VAL A 19 8.66 0.16 4.53
N GLY A 20 7.94 1.08 3.87
CA GLY A 20 6.53 0.89 3.51
C GLY A 20 6.28 -0.32 2.61
N ILE A 21 7.12 -0.54 1.59
CA ILE A 21 7.00 -1.69 0.68
C ILE A 21 7.28 -3.01 1.40
N ILE A 22 8.34 -3.07 2.22
CA ILE A 22 8.71 -4.30 2.94
C ILE A 22 7.61 -4.69 3.93
N ILE A 23 7.11 -3.72 4.71
CA ILE A 23 6.02 -3.98 5.67
C ILE A 23 4.74 -4.36 4.93
N GLY A 24 4.42 -3.70 3.82
CA GLY A 24 3.25 -4.02 3.00
C GLY A 24 3.29 -5.46 2.46
N ALA A 25 4.44 -5.88 1.93
CA ALA A 25 4.62 -7.25 1.42
C ALA A 25 4.54 -8.31 2.53
N ALA A 26 5.13 -8.04 3.70
CA ALA A 26 5.08 -8.94 4.84
C ALA A 26 3.65 -9.06 5.40
N PHE A 27 2.95 -7.94 5.55
CA PHE A 27 1.56 -7.92 6.04
C PHE A 27 0.62 -8.64 5.08
N GLY A 28 0.78 -8.47 3.77
CA GLY A 28 0.00 -9.19 2.76
C GLY A 28 0.09 -10.72 2.94
N ARG A 29 1.29 -11.26 3.22
CA ARG A 29 1.48 -12.69 3.49
C ARG A 29 0.78 -13.16 4.77
N ILE A 30 0.77 -12.33 5.81
CA ILE A 30 0.08 -12.65 7.07
C ILE A 30 -1.43 -12.77 6.82
N VAL A 31 -2.01 -11.82 6.08
CA VAL A 31 -3.43 -11.89 5.73
C VAL A 31 -3.71 -13.08 4.83
N GLN A 32 -2.85 -13.37 3.85
CA GLN A 32 -2.99 -14.52 2.98
C GLN A 32 -3.00 -15.84 3.77
N SER A 33 -2.09 -16.03 4.73
CA SER A 33 -2.07 -17.21 5.60
C SER A 33 -3.32 -17.29 6.49
N LEU A 34 -3.80 -16.17 7.03
CA LEU A 34 -5.05 -16.13 7.78
C LEU A 34 -6.24 -16.62 6.91
N VAL A 35 -6.30 -16.20 5.66
CA VAL A 35 -7.37 -16.64 4.75
C VAL A 35 -7.22 -18.12 4.41
N ASN A 36 -6.04 -18.52 3.92
CA ASN A 36 -5.81 -19.86 3.38
C ASN A 36 -5.74 -20.95 4.43
N ASP A 37 -5.09 -20.67 5.56
CA ASP A 37 -4.79 -21.68 6.57
C ASP A 37 -5.80 -21.70 7.71
N ILE A 38 -6.53 -20.59 7.95
CA ILE A 38 -7.46 -20.48 9.08
C ILE A 38 -8.92 -20.35 8.63
N ILE A 39 -9.23 -19.51 7.65
CA ILE A 39 -10.62 -19.24 7.24
C ILE A 39 -11.12 -20.30 6.24
N MET A 40 -10.31 -20.67 5.26
CA MET A 40 -10.70 -21.60 4.19
C MET A 40 -10.97 -23.04 4.67
N PRO A 41 -10.19 -23.66 5.58
CA PRO A 41 -10.45 -25.06 5.95
C PRO A 41 -11.81 -25.28 6.64
N PRO A 42 -12.27 -24.41 7.56
CA PRO A 42 -13.64 -24.47 8.08
C PRO A 42 -14.72 -24.29 7.01
N ILE A 43 -14.53 -23.36 6.06
CA ILE A 43 -15.48 -23.11 4.96
C ILE A 43 -15.55 -24.32 4.03
N GLY A 44 -14.40 -24.89 3.65
CA GLY A 44 -14.30 -26.10 2.82
C GLY A 44 -14.96 -27.32 3.48
N LYS A 45 -14.81 -27.45 4.80
CA LYS A 45 -15.49 -28.51 5.56
C LYS A 45 -17.01 -28.32 5.57
N MET A 46 -17.49 -27.09 5.69
CA MET A 46 -18.94 -26.78 5.71
C MET A 46 -19.62 -26.96 4.34
N LEU A 47 -18.87 -26.76 3.25
CA LEU A 47 -19.35 -26.91 1.88
C LEU A 47 -19.14 -28.34 1.33
N HIS A 48 -19.27 -29.37 2.17
CA HIS A 48 -19.15 -30.81 1.82
C HIS A 48 -17.74 -31.32 1.45
N ASN A 49 -16.70 -30.90 2.16
CA ASN A 49 -15.29 -31.30 1.87
C ASN A 49 -14.83 -30.90 0.47
N VAL A 50 -15.36 -29.78 -0.04
CA VAL A 50 -14.86 -29.22 -1.29
C VAL A 50 -13.54 -28.52 -0.98
N ASP A 51 -12.45 -29.17 -1.39
CA ASP A 51 -11.13 -28.55 -1.36
C ASP A 51 -11.03 -27.56 -2.52
N PHE A 52 -11.30 -26.28 -2.24
CA PHE A 52 -11.23 -25.20 -3.21
C PHE A 52 -9.87 -25.10 -3.89
N ALA A 53 -8.80 -25.55 -3.24
CA ALA A 53 -7.47 -25.58 -3.86
C ALA A 53 -7.38 -26.63 -4.97
N ASN A 54 -8.25 -27.64 -4.99
CA ASN A 54 -8.29 -28.74 -5.96
C ASN A 54 -9.53 -28.69 -6.88
N LEU A 55 -10.27 -27.59 -6.90
CA LEU A 55 -11.33 -27.36 -7.88
C LEU A 55 -10.72 -26.88 -9.21
N PHE A 56 -10.65 -27.78 -10.18
CA PHE A 56 -10.19 -27.47 -11.53
C PHE A 56 -10.99 -28.22 -12.60
N VAL A 57 -10.99 -27.68 -13.82
CA VAL A 57 -11.47 -28.37 -15.03
C VAL A 57 -10.25 -28.68 -15.90
N SER A 58 -10.00 -29.96 -16.20
CA SER A 58 -9.03 -30.33 -17.23
C SER A 58 -9.60 -30.11 -18.62
N LEU A 59 -8.80 -29.55 -19.52
CA LEU A 59 -9.17 -29.33 -20.93
C LEU A 59 -8.79 -30.53 -21.83
N SER A 60 -8.51 -31.69 -21.24
CA SER A 60 -8.16 -32.93 -21.94
C SER A 60 -9.12 -34.06 -21.55
N ASP A 61 -9.12 -35.12 -22.35
CA ASP A 61 -9.93 -36.33 -22.12
C ASP A 61 -9.47 -37.16 -20.90
N GLN A 62 -8.44 -36.71 -20.18
CA GLN A 62 -7.90 -37.39 -19.00
C GLN A 62 -8.34 -36.65 -17.73
N SER A 63 -9.02 -37.38 -16.84
CA SER A 63 -9.35 -36.91 -15.49
C SER A 63 -8.17 -37.14 -14.56
N PHE A 64 -7.69 -36.10 -13.90
CA PHE A 64 -6.67 -36.19 -12.85
C PHE A 64 -7.31 -35.97 -11.48
N ALA A 65 -6.79 -36.61 -10.44
CA ALA A 65 -7.32 -36.47 -9.09
C ALA A 65 -6.89 -35.14 -8.43
N THR A 66 -5.78 -34.55 -8.89
CA THR A 66 -5.24 -33.29 -8.33
C THR A 66 -4.69 -32.36 -9.42
N ILE A 67 -4.67 -31.05 -9.11
CA ILE A 67 -4.03 -30.05 -10.00
C ILE A 67 -2.53 -30.35 -10.17
N ALA A 68 -1.89 -30.89 -9.13
CA ALA A 68 -0.47 -31.22 -9.16
C ALA A 68 -0.14 -32.30 -10.20
N GLU A 69 -1.00 -33.31 -10.33
CA GLU A 69 -0.86 -34.38 -11.33
C GLU A 69 -1.13 -33.86 -12.74
N ALA A 70 -2.21 -33.07 -12.91
CA ALA A 70 -2.54 -32.48 -14.21
C ALA A 70 -1.43 -31.53 -14.72
N LYS A 71 -0.83 -30.72 -13.82
CA LYS A 71 0.31 -29.87 -14.15
C LYS A 71 1.57 -30.67 -14.50
N LYS A 72 1.84 -31.76 -13.79
CA LYS A 72 2.97 -32.67 -14.10
C LYS A 72 2.80 -33.37 -15.44
N ALA A 73 1.58 -33.70 -15.82
CA ALA A 73 1.25 -34.27 -17.13
C ALA A 73 1.27 -33.24 -18.28
N GLY A 74 1.57 -31.96 -17.99
CA GLY A 74 1.60 -30.90 -19.00
C GLY A 74 0.21 -30.53 -19.56
N VAL A 75 -0.86 -30.94 -18.86
CA VAL A 75 -2.24 -30.72 -19.32
C VAL A 75 -2.70 -29.33 -18.90
N PRO A 76 -3.27 -28.53 -19.82
CA PRO A 76 -3.86 -27.24 -19.47
C PRO A 76 -5.10 -27.45 -18.59
N THR A 77 -5.12 -26.79 -17.44
CA THR A 77 -6.20 -26.86 -16.44
C THR A 77 -6.74 -25.47 -16.13
N ILE A 78 -8.06 -25.36 -16.06
CA ILE A 78 -8.75 -24.16 -15.57
C ILE A 78 -8.95 -24.34 -14.07
N ASN A 79 -8.09 -23.69 -13.28
CA ASN A 79 -8.07 -23.79 -11.82
C ASN A 79 -8.97 -22.71 -11.19
N TYR A 80 -10.28 -22.81 -11.38
CA TYR A 80 -11.24 -21.81 -10.92
C TYR A 80 -11.31 -21.71 -9.39
N GLY A 81 -11.02 -22.80 -8.68
CA GLY A 81 -10.94 -22.77 -7.22
C GLY A 81 -9.81 -21.89 -6.68
N LEU A 82 -8.63 -21.95 -7.30
CA LEU A 82 -7.49 -21.09 -6.96
C LEU A 82 -7.78 -19.61 -7.29
N PHE A 83 -8.50 -19.36 -8.38
CA PHE A 83 -8.94 -18.01 -8.73
C PHE A 83 -9.92 -17.44 -7.70
N LEU A 84 -10.93 -18.22 -7.30
CA LEU A 84 -11.88 -17.80 -6.26
C LEU A 84 -11.17 -17.49 -4.95
N ASN A 85 -10.19 -18.32 -4.58
CA ASN A 85 -9.37 -18.07 -3.39
C ASN A 85 -8.63 -16.73 -3.49
N THR A 86 -7.99 -16.46 -4.62
CA THR A 86 -7.30 -15.18 -4.86
C THR A 86 -8.25 -13.98 -4.79
N CYS A 87 -9.48 -14.11 -5.31
CA CYS A 87 -10.50 -13.07 -5.19
C CYS A 87 -10.92 -12.83 -3.73
N LEU A 88 -11.10 -13.90 -2.94
CA LEU A 88 -11.43 -13.80 -1.52
C LEU A 88 -10.29 -13.19 -0.71
N GLU A 89 -9.05 -13.62 -0.94
CA GLU A 89 -7.85 -13.04 -0.34
C GLU A 89 -7.78 -11.53 -0.60
N PHE A 90 -7.95 -11.11 -1.87
CA PHE A 90 -7.96 -9.70 -2.23
C PHE A 90 -9.05 -8.92 -1.49
N LEU A 91 -10.26 -9.47 -1.40
CA LEU A 91 -11.39 -8.81 -0.76
C LEU A 91 -11.17 -8.67 0.76
N ILE A 92 -10.58 -9.67 1.40
CA ILE A 92 -10.24 -9.65 2.83
C ILE A 92 -9.10 -8.68 3.11
N VAL A 93 -8.03 -8.68 2.29
CA VAL A 93 -6.93 -7.71 2.41
C VAL A 93 -7.45 -6.28 2.24
N ALA A 94 -8.27 -6.02 1.21
CA ALA A 94 -8.87 -4.71 0.98
C ALA A 94 -9.73 -4.27 2.17
N PHE A 95 -10.53 -5.19 2.72
CA PHE A 95 -11.35 -4.92 3.91
C PHE A 95 -10.51 -4.64 5.16
N ALA A 96 -9.43 -5.40 5.37
CA ALA A 96 -8.51 -5.18 6.49
C ALA A 96 -7.80 -3.81 6.39
N VAL A 97 -7.33 -3.44 5.20
CA VAL A 97 -6.74 -2.11 4.94
C VAL A 97 -7.77 -1.01 5.17
N PHE A 98 -9.01 -1.19 4.71
CA PHE A 98 -10.10 -0.25 4.96
C PHE A 98 -10.37 -0.05 6.45
N LEU A 99 -10.42 -1.14 7.24
CA LEU A 99 -10.59 -1.06 8.69
C LEU A 99 -9.43 -0.33 9.37
N LEU A 100 -8.19 -0.57 8.95
CA LEU A 100 -7.01 0.13 9.47
C LEU A 100 -7.07 1.63 9.16
N VAL A 101 -7.36 2.02 7.91
CA VAL A 101 -7.49 3.43 7.52
C VAL A 101 -8.63 4.10 8.29
N ARG A 102 -9.78 3.42 8.42
CA ARG A 102 -10.91 3.91 9.20
C ARG A 102 -10.55 4.11 10.68
N GLN A 103 -9.81 3.17 11.27
CA GLN A 103 -9.36 3.28 12.66
C GLN A 103 -8.37 4.43 12.85
N ILE A 104 -7.41 4.58 11.94
CA ILE A 104 -6.44 5.68 11.94
C ILE A 104 -7.18 7.02 11.79
N ASN A 105 -8.14 7.13 10.87
CA ASN A 105 -8.93 8.35 10.69
C ASN A 105 -9.81 8.65 11.91
N ARG A 106 -10.28 7.62 12.62
CA ARG A 106 -11.03 7.80 13.88
C ARG A 106 -10.14 8.25 15.03
N MET A 107 -8.88 7.83 15.06
CA MET A 107 -7.92 8.14 16.14
C MET A 107 -7.09 9.40 15.87
N LYS A 108 -6.91 9.78 14.60
CA LYS A 108 -6.33 11.06 14.22
C LYS A 108 -7.34 12.16 14.59
N LYS A 109 -7.12 12.83 15.72
CA LYS A 109 -7.38 14.28 15.77
C LYS A 109 -6.55 14.88 14.64
N GLU A 110 -7.16 15.64 13.74
CA GLU A 110 -6.43 16.34 12.68
C GLU A 110 -5.20 17.00 13.32
N PRO A 111 -3.96 16.55 13.03
CA PRO A 111 -2.81 17.36 13.37
C PRO A 111 -3.04 18.69 12.64
N PRO A 112 -2.77 19.85 13.29
CA PRO A 112 -2.90 21.13 12.61
C PRO A 112 -2.19 20.99 11.25
N PRO A 113 -2.83 21.44 10.15
CA PRO A 113 -2.21 21.41 8.83
C PRO A 113 -0.76 21.89 8.97
N PRO A 114 0.22 21.22 8.35
CA PRO A 114 1.60 21.66 8.44
C PRO A 114 1.61 23.16 8.15
N GLU A 115 2.06 23.96 9.12
CA GLU A 115 2.05 25.42 8.98
C GLU A 115 2.68 25.76 7.63
N PRO A 116 2.02 26.59 6.80
CA PRO A 116 2.57 26.96 5.50
C PRO A 116 4.01 27.42 5.69
N ASN A 117 4.96 26.70 5.10
CA ASN A 117 6.37 27.09 5.17
C ASN A 117 6.70 28.21 4.17
N GLN A 118 5.76 28.50 3.26
CA GLN A 118 5.88 29.50 2.21
C GLN A 118 4.66 30.44 2.22
N LYS A 119 4.92 31.71 1.93
CA LYS A 119 3.92 32.74 1.64
C LYS A 119 4.25 33.38 0.29
N ASP A 120 3.24 33.95 -0.36
CA ASP A 120 3.47 34.73 -1.57
C ASP A 120 4.02 36.10 -1.21
N CYS A 121 5.05 36.55 -1.93
CA CYS A 121 5.53 37.91 -1.79
C CYS A 121 4.47 38.89 -2.33
N PRO A 122 4.06 39.93 -1.58
CA PRO A 122 3.03 40.88 -2.02
C PRO A 122 3.45 41.73 -3.24
N PHE A 123 4.75 41.84 -3.51
CA PHE A 123 5.28 42.69 -4.58
C PHE A 123 5.49 41.96 -5.90
N CYS A 124 5.97 40.72 -5.84
CA CYS A 124 6.35 39.96 -7.05
C CYS A 124 5.73 38.57 -7.14
N LEU A 125 4.86 38.18 -6.19
CA LEU A 125 4.11 36.92 -6.19
C LEU A 125 4.98 35.64 -6.22
N SER A 126 6.26 35.76 -5.90
CA SER A 126 7.14 34.60 -5.75
C SER A 126 6.93 33.92 -4.40
N GLN A 127 6.97 32.59 -4.36
CA GLN A 127 6.90 31.83 -3.12
C GLN A 127 8.18 32.01 -2.29
N ILE A 128 8.03 32.53 -1.07
CA ILE A 128 9.12 32.84 -0.15
C ILE A 128 8.87 32.22 1.23
N PRO A 129 9.92 31.93 2.03
CA PRO A 129 9.72 31.44 3.39
C PRO A 129 8.88 32.40 4.24
N VAL A 130 7.96 31.89 5.06
CA VAL A 130 7.06 32.74 5.89
C VAL A 130 7.84 33.72 6.78
N LYS A 131 9.01 33.30 7.28
CA LYS A 131 9.91 34.09 8.12
C LYS A 131 10.83 35.05 7.34
N ALA A 132 10.73 35.11 6.01
CA ALA A 132 11.56 35.98 5.19
C ALA A 132 11.26 37.45 5.51
N VAL A 133 12.30 38.18 5.88
CA VAL A 133 12.28 39.65 6.10
C VAL A 133 12.54 40.43 4.82
N LYS A 134 13.12 39.79 3.80
CA LYS A 134 13.44 40.37 2.50
C LYS A 134 13.19 39.34 1.40
N CYS A 135 12.62 39.77 0.28
CA CYS A 135 12.35 38.90 -0.85
C CYS A 135 13.64 38.58 -1.63
N GLY A 136 13.94 37.30 -1.88
CA GLY A 136 15.11 36.90 -2.67
C GLY A 136 14.98 37.18 -4.18
N HIS A 137 13.76 37.39 -4.69
CA HIS A 137 13.51 37.61 -6.11
C HIS A 137 13.47 39.11 -6.47
N CYS A 138 12.59 39.88 -5.83
CA CYS A 138 12.44 41.31 -6.10
C CYS A 138 13.20 42.22 -5.12
N THR A 139 13.88 41.67 -4.11
CA THR A 139 14.64 42.42 -3.10
C THR A 139 13.82 43.37 -2.22
N ALA A 140 12.49 43.31 -2.28
CA ALA A 140 11.61 44.11 -1.44
C ALA A 140 11.74 43.75 0.05
N ASP A 141 11.66 44.76 0.92
CA ASP A 141 11.64 44.59 2.37
C ASP A 141 10.22 44.29 2.86
N LEU A 142 10.07 43.19 3.61
CA LEU A 142 8.78 42.62 4.04
C LEU A 142 8.50 42.86 5.53
N VAL A 143 9.34 43.67 6.18
CA VAL A 143 9.30 43.92 7.63
C VAL A 143 8.01 44.62 8.06
N ALA A 144 7.48 45.54 7.23
CA ALA A 144 6.27 46.31 7.53
C ALA A 144 4.98 45.47 7.47
N GLU A 145 4.96 44.39 6.70
CA GLU A 145 3.79 43.53 6.56
C GLU A 145 3.69 42.51 7.72
N ARG A 146 4.83 42.16 8.33
CA ARG A 146 4.89 41.23 9.46
C ARG A 146 4.18 41.79 10.71
N SER A 147 4.21 43.11 10.92
CA SER A 147 3.54 43.78 12.05
C SER A 147 2.02 43.93 11.91
N ALA A 148 1.44 43.59 10.75
CA ALA A 148 -0.01 43.63 10.52
C ALA A 148 -0.69 42.25 10.69
N LEU A 149 0.10 41.21 10.94
CA LEU A 149 -0.33 39.81 11.06
C LEU A 149 -0.21 39.24 12.48
N ASP A 150 0.43 39.98 13.40
CA ASP A 150 0.47 39.70 14.84
C ASP A 150 -0.69 40.44 15.55
#